data_AF-A0A143C7B2-F1
#
_entry.id   AF-A0A143C7B2-F1
#
_cell.length_a   1.000
_cell.length_b   1.000
_cell.length_c   1.000
_cell.angle_alpha   90.00
_cell.angle_beta   90.00
_cell.angle_gamma   90.00
#
_symmetry.space_group_name_H-M   'P 1'
#
loop_
_entity.id
_entity.type
_entity.pdbx_description
1 polymer ?
#
loop_
_entity_poly.entity_id
_entity_poly.type
_entity_poly.pdbx_seq_one_letter_code
_entity_poly.pdbx_strand_id
1 'polypeptide(L)'
;MEGDVMQTETLVGLIGLGGAVLGAGGAVLGGWLQSRTAKTERLEGYRREAAQAALSELVQLRHELMVHYQEHPAADHQYGFSGPFQDFMHAGQRRLMAMNASVLLIPHSQLRERLEAVYEVGNAWLLVPGLRAGGQIQWMQSAAREGTEILGAFLRGDPLPPDSPGFAGMRQHVAERN
;
A
#
# COMPACT_ATOMS: atom_id res chain seq x y z
N MET A 1 -57.97 19.77 53.23
CA MET A 1 -56.77 20.48 52.73
C MET A 1 -56.01 19.47 51.89
N GLU A 2 -56.43 19.29 50.63
CA GLU A 2 -56.10 18.11 49.81
C GLU A 2 -55.73 18.49 48.37
N GLY A 3 -55.24 19.72 48.15
CA GLY A 3 -55.00 20.27 46.82
C GLY A 3 -53.54 20.27 46.33
N ASP A 4 -52.55 20.25 47.23
CA ASP A 4 -51.16 20.56 46.86
C ASP A 4 -50.28 19.35 46.48
N VAL A 5 -50.71 18.13 46.81
CA VAL A 5 -49.89 16.93 46.57
C VAL A 5 -49.87 16.54 45.08
N MET A 6 -50.98 16.75 44.36
CA MET A 6 -51.19 16.26 43.00
C MET A 6 -50.43 17.06 41.92
N GLN A 7 -50.15 18.35 42.16
CA GLN A 7 -49.37 19.19 41.23
C GLN A 7 -47.86 18.93 41.31
N THR A 8 -47.38 18.49 42.48
CA THR A 8 -45.94 18.26 42.70
C THR A 8 -45.47 16.97 42.01
N GLU A 9 -46.31 15.93 41.97
CA GLU A 9 -46.01 14.67 41.28
C GLU A 9 -45.96 14.80 39.75
N THR A 10 -46.78 15.67 39.16
CA THR A 10 -46.79 15.91 37.71
C THR A 10 -45.56 16.69 37.23
N LEU A 11 -45.06 17.63 38.04
CA LEU A 11 -43.86 18.42 37.72
C LEU A 11 -42.58 17.59 37.79
N VAL A 12 -42.47 16.70 38.79
CA VAL A 12 -41.32 15.80 38.97
C VAL A 12 -41.24 14.77 37.84
N GLY A 13 -42.39 14.29 37.35
CA GLY A 13 -42.45 13.37 36.20
C GLY A 13 -41.93 13.98 34.88
N LEU A 14 -42.14 15.29 34.66
CA LEU A 14 -41.70 16.00 33.46
C LEU A 14 -40.19 16.32 33.47
N ILE A 15 -39.64 16.62 34.65
CA ILE A 15 -38.20 16.82 34.85
C ILE A 15 -37.45 15.48 34.72
N GLY A 16 -38.03 14.38 35.23
CA GLY A 16 -37.48 13.03 35.08
C GLY A 16 -37.45 12.53 33.63
N LEU A 17 -38.49 12.84 32.85
CA LEU A 17 -38.54 12.51 31.41
C LEU A 17 -37.53 13.33 30.58
N GLY A 18 -37.35 14.62 30.88
CA GLY A 18 -36.36 15.45 30.19
C GLY A 18 -34.90 15.00 30.42
N GLY A 19 -34.58 14.56 31.64
CA GLY A 19 -33.26 14.00 31.97
C GLY A 19 -32.97 12.66 31.28
N ALA A 20 -33.99 11.81 31.13
CA ALA A 20 -33.86 10.50 30.48
C ALA A 20 -33.58 10.61 28.97
N VAL A 21 -34.16 11.60 28.27
CA VAL A 21 -33.91 11.83 26.84
C VAL A 21 -32.48 12.34 26.59
N LEU A 22 -31.97 13.23 27.45
CA LEU A 22 -30.59 13.71 27.36
C LEU A 22 -29.57 12.60 27.67
N GLY A 23 -29.86 11.73 28.65
CA GLY A 23 -29.02 10.56 28.95
C GLY A 23 -28.99 9.53 27.81
N ALA A 24 -30.14 9.23 27.21
CA ALA A 24 -30.23 8.31 26.08
C ALA A 24 -29.56 8.88 24.81
N GLY A 25 -29.72 10.18 24.52
CA GLY A 25 -29.08 10.85 23.40
C GLY A 25 -27.55 10.88 23.51
N GLY A 26 -27.02 11.11 24.71
CA GLY A 26 -25.57 11.05 24.97
C GLY A 26 -24.97 9.65 24.77
N ALA A 27 -25.67 8.60 25.19
CA ALA A 27 -25.22 7.22 24.98
C ALA A 27 -25.20 6.81 23.50
N VAL A 28 -26.19 7.26 22.72
CA VAL A 28 -26.26 7.00 21.27
C VAL A 28 -25.15 7.74 20.53
N LEU A 29 -24.91 9.02 20.85
CA LEU A 29 -23.81 9.80 20.26
C LEU A 29 -22.44 9.24 20.66
N GLY A 30 -22.26 8.85 21.92
CA GLY A 30 -21.04 8.21 22.41
C GLY A 30 -20.75 6.89 21.70
N GLY A 31 -21.77 6.02 21.57
CA GLY A 31 -21.66 4.75 20.84
C GLY A 31 -21.38 4.95 19.34
N TRP A 32 -21.98 5.97 18.71
CA TRP A 32 -21.73 6.31 17.30
C TRP A 32 -20.30 6.81 17.06
N LEU A 33 -19.80 7.68 17.95
CA LEU A 33 -18.43 8.18 17.88
C LEU A 33 -17.42 7.04 18.08
N GLN A 34 -17.66 6.18 19.08
CA GLN A 34 -16.82 5.01 19.39
C GLN A 34 -16.84 3.97 18.26
N SER A 35 -17.98 3.78 17.59
CA SER A 35 -18.07 2.92 16.40
C SER A 35 -17.26 3.46 15.23
N ARG A 36 -17.25 4.79 15.04
CA ARG A 36 -16.47 5.44 13.98
C ARG A 36 -14.97 5.32 14.24
N THR A 37 -14.50 5.57 15.46
CA THR A 37 -13.08 5.46 15.81
C THR A 37 -12.57 4.03 15.68
N ALA A 38 -13.33 3.03 16.13
CA ALA A 38 -12.97 1.62 15.99
C ALA A 38 -12.86 1.18 14.52
N LYS A 39 -13.72 1.70 13.64
CA LYS A 39 -13.64 1.42 12.19
C LYS A 39 -12.42 2.07 11.56
N THR A 40 -12.12 3.33 11.91
CA THR A 40 -10.95 4.03 11.35
C THR A 40 -9.64 3.37 11.78
N GLU A 41 -9.55 2.91 13.02
CA GLU A 41 -8.35 2.24 13.53
C GLU A 41 -8.11 0.89 12.84
N ARG A 42 -9.16 0.10 12.61
CA ARG A 42 -9.06 -1.15 11.85
C ARG A 42 -8.62 -0.91 10.40
N LEU A 43 -9.21 0.09 9.73
CA LEU A 43 -8.84 0.43 8.36
C LEU A 43 -7.37 0.88 8.28
N GLU A 44 -6.91 1.67 9.24
CA GLU A 44 -5.52 2.10 9.31
C GLU A 44 -4.56 0.92 9.56
N GLY A 45 -4.96 -0.03 10.42
CA GLY A 45 -4.24 -1.29 10.62
C GLY A 45 -4.07 -2.09 9.33
N TYR A 46 -5.17 -2.36 8.61
CA TYR A 46 -5.12 -3.10 7.35
C TYR A 46 -4.28 -2.40 6.27
N ARG A 47 -4.34 -1.07 6.21
CA ARG A 47 -3.52 -0.27 5.28
C ARG A 47 -2.03 -0.43 5.55
N ARG A 48 -1.62 -0.34 6.82
CA ARG A 48 -0.23 -0.48 7.21
C ARG A 48 0.28 -1.89 6.99
N GLU A 49 -0.53 -2.90 7.33
CA GLU A 49 -0.18 -4.30 7.10
C GLU A 49 0.01 -4.59 5.60
N ALA A 50 -0.92 -4.14 4.76
CA ALA A 50 -0.81 -4.29 3.31
C ALA A 50 0.43 -3.57 2.74
N ALA A 51 0.70 -2.35 3.20
CA ALA A 51 1.89 -1.60 2.79
C ALA A 51 3.20 -2.24 3.28
N GLN A 52 3.21 -2.83 4.49
CA GLN A 52 4.36 -3.57 5.02
C GLN A 52 4.60 -4.87 4.25
N ALA A 53 3.56 -5.60 3.90
CA ALA A 53 3.66 -6.80 3.06
C ALA A 53 4.24 -6.45 1.68
N ALA A 54 3.69 -5.41 1.03
CA ALA A 54 4.20 -4.89 -0.24
C ALA A 54 5.68 -4.47 -0.15
N LEU A 55 6.06 -3.76 0.92
CA LEU A 55 7.43 -3.31 1.15
C LEU A 55 8.39 -4.50 1.37
N SER A 56 7.95 -5.51 2.12
CA SER A 56 8.74 -6.73 2.36
C SER A 56 9.09 -7.45 1.05
N GLU A 57 8.12 -7.59 0.14
CA GLU A 57 8.36 -8.19 -1.17
C GLU A 57 9.39 -7.42 -2.00
N LEU A 58 9.33 -6.09 -2.00
CA LEU A 58 10.31 -5.26 -2.72
C LEU A 58 11.71 -5.30 -2.12
N VAL A 59 11.81 -5.33 -0.79
CA VAL A 59 13.10 -5.42 -0.10
C VAL A 59 13.76 -6.78 -0.38
N GLN A 60 13.00 -7.88 -0.28
CA GLN A 60 13.49 -9.21 -0.61
C GLN A 60 13.90 -9.31 -2.08
N LEU A 61 13.06 -8.81 -3.00
CA LEU A 61 13.39 -8.75 -4.42
C LEU A 61 14.70 -7.99 -4.68
N ARG A 62 14.85 -6.80 -4.11
CA ARG A 62 16.05 -5.99 -4.28
C ARG A 62 17.30 -6.70 -3.75
N HIS A 63 17.18 -7.38 -2.61
CA HIS A 63 18.28 -8.16 -2.04
C HIS A 63 18.68 -9.31 -2.96
N GLU A 64 17.71 -10.11 -3.42
CA GLU A 64 17.94 -11.23 -4.34
C GLU A 64 18.59 -10.77 -5.65
N LEU A 65 18.10 -9.69 -6.24
CA LEU A 65 18.68 -9.08 -7.45
C LEU A 65 20.13 -8.60 -7.24
N MET A 66 20.44 -8.05 -6.07
CA MET A 66 21.79 -7.59 -5.74
C MET A 66 22.75 -8.77 -5.57
N VAL A 67 22.35 -9.78 -4.80
CA VAL A 67 23.14 -11.00 -4.58
C VAL A 67 23.41 -11.70 -5.92
N HIS A 68 22.36 -11.91 -6.70
CA HIS A 68 22.47 -12.58 -8.00
C HIS A 68 23.41 -11.84 -8.96
N TYR A 69 23.32 -10.50 -9.01
CA TYR A 69 24.21 -9.67 -9.83
C TYR A 69 25.69 -9.76 -9.41
N GLN A 70 25.96 -9.94 -8.12
CA GLN A 70 27.33 -10.11 -7.61
C GLN A 70 27.90 -11.51 -7.89
N GLU A 71 27.06 -12.54 -7.82
CA GLU A 71 27.46 -13.94 -8.03
C GLU A 71 27.64 -14.30 -9.51
N HIS A 72 26.91 -13.64 -10.40
CA HIS A 72 26.90 -13.95 -11.83
C HIS A 72 27.39 -12.76 -12.65
N PRO A 73 28.67 -12.74 -13.06
CA PRO A 73 29.20 -11.63 -13.83
C PRO A 73 28.45 -11.48 -15.15
N ALA A 74 27.86 -10.31 -15.37
CA ALA A 74 27.06 -9.93 -16.55
C ALA A 74 27.80 -9.98 -17.91
N ALA A 75 29.05 -10.45 -17.91
CA ALA A 75 29.90 -10.59 -19.10
C ALA A 75 29.54 -11.81 -19.95
N ASP A 76 28.86 -12.82 -19.39
CA ASP A 76 28.35 -13.94 -20.18
C ASP A 76 27.07 -13.54 -20.93
N HIS A 77 27.22 -13.31 -22.24
CA HIS A 77 26.11 -12.95 -23.12
C HIS A 77 25.04 -14.03 -23.26
N GLN A 78 25.37 -15.30 -23.00
CA GLN A 78 24.41 -16.41 -23.11
C GLN A 78 23.63 -16.61 -21.81
N TYR A 79 24.16 -16.16 -20.67
CA TYR A 79 23.54 -16.34 -19.36
C TYR A 79 22.10 -15.82 -19.29
N GLY A 80 21.83 -14.68 -19.94
CA GLY A 80 20.49 -14.08 -20.00
C GLY A 80 19.43 -14.95 -20.69
N PHE A 81 19.82 -15.98 -21.43
CA PHE A 81 18.91 -16.92 -22.08
C PHE A 81 18.88 -18.28 -21.39
N SER A 82 19.63 -18.45 -20.31
CA SER A 82 19.67 -19.71 -19.56
C SER A 82 18.36 -19.93 -18.80
N GLY A 83 17.90 -21.18 -18.73
CA GLY A 83 16.73 -21.56 -17.93
C GLY A 83 16.81 -21.08 -16.47
N PRO A 84 17.94 -21.27 -15.75
CA PRO A 84 18.08 -20.80 -14.38
C PRO A 84 17.91 -19.29 -14.22
N PHE A 85 18.43 -18.49 -15.15
CA PHE A 85 18.25 -17.04 -15.12
C PHE A 85 16.81 -16.63 -15.39
N GLN A 86 16.13 -17.29 -16.34
CA GLN A 86 14.72 -17.03 -16.61
C GLN A 86 13.83 -17.41 -15.41
N ASP A 87 14.09 -18.54 -14.76
CA ASP A 87 13.39 -18.95 -13.54
C ASP A 87 13.57 -17.93 -12.41
N PHE A 88 14.78 -17.40 -12.25
CA PHE A 88 15.11 -16.33 -11.30
C PHE A 88 14.34 -15.04 -11.61
N MET A 89 14.34 -14.58 -12.86
CA MET A 89 13.61 -13.38 -13.27
C MET A 89 12.09 -13.54 -13.09
N HIS A 90 11.54 -14.71 -13.40
CA HIS A 90 10.13 -15.02 -13.13
C HIS A 90 9.80 -15.09 -11.64
N ALA A 91 10.73 -15.54 -10.78
CA ALA A 91 10.56 -15.44 -9.33
C ALA A 91 10.44 -13.97 -8.90
N GLY A 92 11.28 -13.11 -9.45
CA GLY A 92 11.20 -11.67 -9.19
C GLY A 92 9.88 -11.05 -9.67
N GLN A 93 9.40 -11.42 -10.86
CA GLN A 93 8.08 -11.00 -11.38
C GLN A 93 6.95 -11.39 -10.41
N ARG A 94 6.98 -12.61 -9.86
CA ARG A 94 5.96 -13.06 -8.88
C ARG A 94 5.94 -12.19 -7.62
N ARG A 95 7.10 -11.72 -7.15
CA ARG A 95 7.19 -10.77 -6.03
C ARG A 95 6.59 -9.41 -6.37
N LEU A 96 6.84 -8.88 -7.57
CA LEU A 96 6.20 -7.65 -8.03
C LEU A 96 4.67 -7.80 -8.13
N MET A 97 4.19 -8.97 -8.58
CA MET A 97 2.76 -9.28 -8.61
C MET A 97 2.16 -9.35 -7.20
N ALA A 98 2.85 -10.01 -6.26
CA ALA A 98 2.43 -10.08 -4.85
C ALA A 98 2.37 -8.69 -4.21
N MET A 99 3.38 -7.85 -4.44
CA MET A 99 3.39 -6.44 -4.04
C MET A 99 2.18 -5.69 -4.59
N ASN A 100 1.93 -5.79 -5.91
CA ASN A 100 0.81 -5.09 -6.55
C ASN A 100 -0.54 -5.54 -5.97
N ALA A 101 -0.71 -6.85 -5.72
CA ALA A 101 -1.90 -7.39 -5.09
C ALA A 101 -2.14 -6.84 -3.67
N SER A 102 -1.09 -6.72 -2.85
CA SER A 102 -1.19 -6.09 -1.52
C SER A 102 -1.63 -4.63 -1.60
N VAL A 103 -1.12 -3.88 -2.58
CA VAL A 103 -1.39 -2.46 -2.75
C VAL A 103 -2.85 -2.16 -3.12
N LEU A 104 -3.54 -3.10 -3.80
CA LEU A 104 -4.98 -2.95 -4.12
C LEU A 104 -5.85 -2.79 -2.88
N LEU A 105 -5.40 -3.30 -1.72
CA LEU A 105 -6.11 -3.19 -0.44
C LEU A 105 -5.97 -1.79 0.19
N ILE A 106 -5.07 -0.95 -0.31
CA ILE A 106 -4.82 0.39 0.22
C ILE A 106 -5.74 1.38 -0.50
N PRO A 107 -6.69 2.06 0.19
CA PRO A 107 -7.59 3.03 -0.41
C PRO A 107 -6.91 4.41 -0.56
N HIS A 108 -5.79 4.45 -1.30
CA HIS A 108 -5.03 5.65 -1.63
C HIS A 108 -4.70 5.66 -3.13
N SER A 109 -5.53 6.32 -3.95
CA SER A 109 -5.45 6.25 -5.42
C SER A 109 -4.08 6.61 -5.98
N GLN A 110 -3.52 7.75 -5.56
CA GLN A 110 -2.21 8.21 -6.04
C GLN A 110 -1.07 7.24 -5.70
N LEU A 111 -1.16 6.53 -4.56
CA LEU A 111 -0.18 5.54 -4.17
C LEU A 111 -0.30 4.31 -5.08
N ARG A 112 -1.53 3.87 -5.33
CA ARG A 112 -1.80 2.73 -6.23
C ARG A 112 -1.29 3.01 -7.64
N GLU A 113 -1.59 4.17 -8.20
CA GLU A 113 -1.10 4.58 -9.54
C GLU A 113 0.44 4.58 -9.60
N ARG A 114 1.10 5.13 -8.56
CA ARG A 114 2.56 5.13 -8.49
C ARG A 114 3.15 3.73 -8.40
N LEU A 115 2.52 2.82 -7.64
CA LEU A 115 3.00 1.44 -7.49
C LEU A 115 2.62 0.53 -8.66
N GLU A 116 1.54 0.85 -9.38
CA GLU A 116 1.20 0.24 -10.66
C GLU A 116 2.27 0.57 -11.70
N ALA A 117 2.73 1.83 -11.79
CA ALA A 117 3.87 2.19 -12.62
C ALA A 117 5.15 1.43 -12.24
N VAL A 118 5.38 1.19 -10.94
CA VAL A 118 6.50 0.35 -10.46
C VAL A 118 6.35 -1.09 -10.94
N TYR A 119 5.15 -1.66 -10.87
CA TYR A 119 4.87 -3.00 -11.37
C TYR A 119 5.08 -3.09 -12.89
N GLU A 120 4.60 -2.12 -13.66
CA GLU A 120 4.76 -2.08 -15.12
C GLU A 120 6.23 -1.97 -15.52
N VAL A 121 6.96 -0.99 -14.97
CA VAL A 121 8.39 -0.81 -15.25
C VAL A 121 9.20 -2.04 -14.82
N GLY A 122 8.89 -2.61 -13.65
CA GLY A 122 9.57 -3.79 -13.15
C GLY A 122 9.37 -5.03 -14.02
N ASN A 123 8.30 -5.10 -14.83
CA ASN A 123 8.02 -6.23 -15.72
C ASN A 123 8.28 -5.92 -17.21
N ALA A 124 8.61 -4.68 -17.55
CA ALA A 124 8.80 -4.26 -18.94
C ALA A 124 10.02 -4.90 -19.62
N TRP A 125 10.93 -5.55 -18.88
CA TRP A 125 11.99 -6.38 -19.48
C TRP A 125 11.43 -7.49 -20.38
N LEU A 126 10.21 -7.97 -20.13
CA LEU A 126 9.49 -8.93 -20.98
C LEU A 126 9.17 -8.36 -22.37
N LEU A 127 9.11 -7.04 -22.49
CA LEU A 127 8.69 -6.31 -23.69
C LEU A 127 9.88 -5.74 -24.47
N VAL A 128 11.11 -5.95 -24.02
CA VAL A 128 12.33 -5.40 -24.63
C VAL A 128 13.17 -6.54 -25.24
N PRO A 129 13.05 -6.80 -26.56
CA PRO A 129 13.84 -7.81 -27.23
C PRO A 129 15.33 -7.54 -27.10
N GLY A 130 16.12 -8.58 -26.82
CA GLY A 130 17.58 -8.50 -26.76
C GLY A 130 18.13 -7.80 -25.50
N LEU A 131 17.28 -7.50 -24.51
CA LEU A 131 17.76 -6.96 -23.24
C LEU A 131 18.66 -7.99 -22.54
N ARG A 132 19.92 -7.63 -22.31
CA ARG A 132 20.90 -8.49 -21.63
C ARG A 132 20.50 -8.71 -20.17
N ALA A 133 20.96 -9.81 -19.57
CA ALA A 133 20.68 -10.18 -18.17
C ALA A 133 20.85 -9.00 -17.20
N GLY A 134 21.99 -8.31 -17.26
CA GLY A 134 22.25 -7.13 -16.42
C GLY A 134 21.25 -6.00 -16.62
N GLY A 135 20.78 -5.79 -17.85
CA GLY A 135 19.72 -4.83 -18.15
C GLY A 135 18.37 -5.24 -17.53
N GLN A 136 17.99 -6.51 -17.65
CA GLN A 136 16.75 -7.01 -17.05
C GLN A 136 16.77 -6.86 -15.52
N ILE A 137 17.88 -7.25 -14.89
CA ILE A 137 18.12 -7.05 -13.44
C ILE A 137 18.04 -5.57 -13.08
N GLN A 138 18.67 -4.69 -13.84
CA GLN A 138 18.70 -3.26 -13.56
C GLN A 138 17.30 -2.63 -13.60
N TRP A 139 16.44 -3.04 -14.54
CA TRP A 139 15.05 -2.58 -14.62
C TRP A 139 14.27 -2.99 -13.36
N MET A 140 14.34 -4.27 -12.98
CA MET A 140 13.69 -4.76 -11.77
C MET A 140 14.25 -4.09 -10.49
N GLN A 141 15.56 -3.90 -10.40
CA GLN A 141 16.18 -3.22 -9.25
C GLN A 141 15.73 -1.77 -9.14
N SER A 142 15.62 -1.07 -10.27
CA SER A 142 15.17 0.33 -10.31
C SER A 142 13.72 0.43 -9.86
N ALA A 143 12.85 -0.45 -10.36
CA ALA A 143 11.46 -0.55 -9.92
C ALA A 143 11.34 -0.89 -8.42
N ALA A 144 12.07 -1.92 -7.95
CA ALA A 144 12.03 -2.31 -6.55
C ALA A 144 12.51 -1.19 -5.62
N ARG A 145 13.54 -0.44 -6.03
CA ARG A 145 14.02 0.74 -5.30
C ARG A 145 12.95 1.84 -5.25
N GLU A 146 12.37 2.20 -6.39
CA GLU A 146 11.34 3.24 -6.48
C GLU A 146 10.13 2.89 -5.60
N GLY A 147 9.61 1.67 -5.70
CA GLY A 147 8.51 1.21 -4.86
C GLY A 147 8.85 1.17 -3.37
N THR A 148 10.11 0.83 -3.02
CA THR A 148 10.59 0.88 -1.63
C THR A 148 10.58 2.31 -1.08
N GLU A 149 11.03 3.29 -1.87
CA GLU A 149 11.05 4.70 -1.48
C GLU A 149 9.62 5.26 -1.30
N ILE A 150 8.72 4.94 -2.24
CA ILE A 150 7.29 5.32 -2.20
C ILE A 150 6.58 4.73 -0.96
N LEU A 151 6.68 3.41 -0.75
CA LEU A 151 6.04 2.74 0.38
C LEU A 151 6.64 3.17 1.71
N GLY A 152 7.95 3.42 1.76
CA GLY A 152 8.62 3.95 2.94
C GLY A 152 8.10 5.34 3.32
N ALA A 153 7.92 6.24 2.35
CA ALA A 153 7.32 7.55 2.58
C ALA A 153 5.87 7.43 3.06
N PHE A 154 5.06 6.61 2.39
CA PHE A 154 3.68 6.34 2.77
C PHE A 154 3.54 5.84 4.22
N LEU A 155 4.37 4.86 4.62
CA LEU A 155 4.34 4.30 5.97
C LEU A 155 4.76 5.30 7.06
N ARG A 156 5.58 6.30 6.73
CA ARG A 156 5.94 7.40 7.64
C ARG A 156 4.90 8.52 7.67
N GLY A 157 3.94 8.52 6.74
CA GLY A 157 3.01 9.63 6.54
C GLY A 157 3.62 10.83 5.83
N ASP A 158 4.77 10.66 5.17
CA ASP A 158 5.43 11.69 4.38
C ASP A 158 4.70 11.87 3.03
N PRO A 159 4.83 13.05 2.38
CA PRO A 159 4.43 13.20 0.98
C PRO A 159 5.13 12.16 0.09
N LEU A 160 4.41 11.65 -0.91
CA LEU A 160 5.00 10.70 -1.87
C LEU A 160 6.14 11.39 -2.63
N PRO A 161 7.34 10.77 -2.71
CA PRO A 161 8.47 11.37 -3.40
C PRO A 161 8.17 11.51 -4.90
N PRO A 162 8.76 12.51 -5.60
CA PRO A 162 8.75 12.51 -7.06
C PRO A 162 9.46 11.27 -7.60
N ASP A 163 9.21 10.91 -8.85
CA ASP A 163 9.93 9.79 -9.47
C ASP A 163 11.43 10.08 -9.51
N SER A 164 12.24 9.06 -9.24
CA SER A 164 13.68 9.20 -9.48
C SER A 164 13.95 9.42 -10.98
N PRO A 165 14.95 10.23 -11.38
CA PRO A 165 15.20 10.54 -12.79
C PRO A 165 15.39 9.30 -13.67
N GLY A 166 16.06 8.27 -13.15
CA GLY A 166 16.25 7.00 -13.85
C GLY A 166 14.94 6.24 -14.05
N PHE A 167 14.10 6.16 -13.01
CA PHE A 167 12.80 5.51 -13.10
C PHE A 167 11.84 6.27 -14.02
N ALA A 168 11.82 7.60 -13.97
CA ALA A 168 11.01 8.43 -14.87
C ALA A 168 11.32 8.15 -16.35
N GLY A 169 12.61 8.05 -16.70
CA GLY A 169 13.03 7.68 -18.05
C GLY A 169 12.59 6.26 -18.46
N MET A 170 12.68 5.30 -17.55
CA MET A 170 12.19 3.93 -17.79
C MET A 170 10.67 3.91 -17.99
N ARG A 171 9.90 4.61 -17.14
CA ARG A 171 8.44 4.70 -17.26
C ARG A 171 8.03 5.33 -18.58
N GLN A 172 8.69 6.40 -19.00
CA GLN A 172 8.45 7.00 -20.31
C GLN A 172 8.69 5.98 -21.44
N HIS A 173 9.78 5.21 -21.37
CA HIS A 173 10.06 4.16 -22.35
C HIS A 173 8.97 3.09 -22.42
N VAL A 174 8.38 2.71 -21.27
CA VAL A 174 7.25 1.76 -21.23
C VAL A 174 6.00 2.37 -21.86
N ALA A 175 5.69 3.62 -21.52
CA ALA A 175 4.52 4.33 -22.04
C ALA A 175 4.56 4.52 -23.57
N GLU A 176 5.75 4.69 -24.16
CA GLU A 176 5.92 4.82 -25.62
C GLU A 176 5.73 3.50 -26.39
N ARG A 177 5.70 2.35 -25.70
CA ARG A 177 5.57 1.02 -26.31
C ARG A 177 4.18 0.39 -26.17
N ASN A 178 3.34 0.93 -25.29
CA ASN A 178 1.94 0.50 -25.10
C ASN A 178 1.00 1.36 -25.93
#